data_AF-A0A1F2QRP4-F1
#
_entry.id   AF-A0A1F2QRP4-F1
#
_cell.length_a   1.000
_cell.length_b   1.000
_cell.length_c   1.000
_cell.angle_alpha   90.00
_cell.angle_beta   90.00
_cell.angle_gamma   90.00
#
_symmetry.space_group_name_H-M   'P 1'
#
loop_
_entity.id
_entity.type
_entity.pdbx_description
1 polymer ?
#
loop_
_entity_poly.entity_id
_entity_poly.type
_entity_poly.pdbx_seq_one_letter_code
_entity_poly.pdbx_strand_id
1 'polypeptide(L)'
;MIRSRAEEAQIAPSLLATHADVQLLVQRHAAGNAADLPILQGWRRKIAGNDLVALLEGRASVEIDPARGCVRLRSTNDTGG
;
A
#
# COMPACT_ATOMS: atom_id res chain seq x y z
N MET A 1 -2.82 -6.37 -2.17
CA MET A 1 -2.88 -4.93 -2.52
C MET A 1 -1.76 -4.54 -3.48
N ILE A 2 -0.46 -4.63 -3.12
CA ILE A 2 0.69 -4.24 -4.00
C ILE A 2 0.56 -4.78 -5.42
N ARG A 3 0.26 -6.08 -5.56
CA ARG A 3 0.06 -6.72 -6.88
C ARG A 3 -1.04 -6.06 -7.70
N SER A 4 -2.21 -5.82 -7.10
CA SER A 4 -3.33 -5.12 -7.75
C SER A 4 -2.93 -3.73 -8.23
N ARG A 5 -2.22 -2.96 -7.39
CA ARG A 5 -1.74 -1.62 -7.78
C ARG A 5 -0.71 -1.64 -8.90
N ALA A 6 0.18 -2.63 -8.89
CA ALA A 6 1.16 -2.79 -9.96
C ALA A 6 0.49 -3.17 -11.29
N GLU A 7 -0.51 -4.04 -11.25
CA GLU A 7 -1.32 -4.41 -12.41
C GLU A 7 -2.12 -3.22 -12.96
N GLU A 8 -2.79 -2.46 -12.09
CA GLU A 8 -3.51 -1.22 -12.42
C GLU A 8 -2.59 -0.17 -13.08
N ALA A 9 -1.34 -0.06 -12.60
CA ALA A 9 -0.32 0.83 -13.15
C ALA A 9 0.49 0.23 -14.31
N GLN A 10 0.17 -1.00 -14.75
CA GLN A 10 0.85 -1.72 -15.83
C GLN A 10 2.37 -1.84 -15.64
N ILE A 11 2.82 -2.09 -14.41
CA ILE A 11 4.23 -2.32 -14.07
C ILE A 11 4.43 -3.68 -13.42
N ALA A 12 5.66 -4.20 -13.50
CA ALA A 12 6.02 -5.40 -12.77
C ALA A 12 5.89 -5.15 -11.24
N PRO A 13 5.25 -6.04 -10.46
CA PRO A 13 5.09 -5.86 -9.02
C PRO A 13 6.41 -5.67 -8.26
N SER A 14 7.47 -6.37 -8.68
CA SER A 14 8.80 -6.25 -8.09
C SER A 14 9.45 -4.88 -8.30
N LEU A 15 9.05 -4.14 -9.34
CA LEU A 15 9.51 -2.77 -9.57
C LEU A 15 8.84 -1.78 -8.62
N LEU A 16 7.60 -2.07 -8.22
CA LEU A 16 6.85 -1.29 -7.25
C LEU A 16 7.37 -1.54 -5.82
N ALA A 17 7.36 -2.79 -5.38
CA ALA A 17 7.90 -3.22 -4.09
C ALA A 17 8.07 -4.74 -4.02
N THR A 18 9.11 -5.19 -3.34
CA THR A 18 9.29 -6.58 -2.94
C THR A 18 8.67 -6.84 -1.56
N HIS A 19 8.58 -8.12 -1.16
CA HIS A 19 8.18 -8.47 0.21
C HIS A 19 9.11 -7.85 1.26
N ALA A 20 10.42 -7.84 1.01
CA ALA A 20 11.40 -7.26 1.91
C ALA A 20 11.20 -5.74 2.08
N ASP A 21 10.84 -5.02 1.00
CA ASP A 21 10.54 -3.59 1.07
C ASP A 21 9.32 -3.29 1.96
N VAL A 22 8.27 -4.11 1.85
CA VAL A 22 7.06 -3.98 2.69
C VAL A 22 7.39 -4.28 4.16
N GLN A 23 8.16 -5.34 4.43
CA GLN A 23 8.57 -5.68 5.78
C GLN A 23 9.46 -4.59 6.40
N LEU A 24 10.34 -3.98 5.60
CA LEU A 24 11.16 -2.85 6.02
C LEU A 24 10.31 -1.61 6.30
N LEU A 25 9.30 -1.34 5.47
CA LEU A 25 8.35 -0.25 5.70
C LEU A 25 7.64 -0.39 7.04
N VAL A 26 7.11 -1.57 7.36
CA VAL A 26 6.43 -1.82 8.64
C VAL A 26 7.37 -1.54 9.82
N GLN A 27 8.58 -2.09 9.77
CA GLN A 27 9.58 -1.92 10.84
C GLN A 27 9.98 -0.45 11.02
N ARG A 28 10.29 0.26 9.93
CA ARG A 28 10.69 1.67 10.00
C ARG A 28 9.54 2.59 10.38
N HIS A 29 8.32 2.28 9.97
CA HIS A 29 7.16 3.06 10.36
C HIS A 29 6.92 2.95 11.87
N ALA A 30 7.01 1.74 12.44
CA ALA A 30 6.92 1.53 13.88
C ALA A 30 8.05 2.26 14.66
N ALA A 31 9.23 2.40 14.06
CA ALA A 31 10.35 3.15 14.63
C ALA A 31 10.31 4.67 14.36
N GLY A 32 9.29 5.17 13.64
CA GLY A 32 9.16 6.60 13.31
C GLY A 32 10.16 7.12 12.25
N ASN A 33 10.78 6.24 11.46
CA ASN A 33 11.85 6.59 10.51
C ASN A 33 11.64 6.04 9.08
N ALA A 34 10.40 5.90 8.63
CA ALA A 34 10.08 5.36 7.29
C ALA A 34 10.23 6.35 6.12
N ALA A 35 10.37 7.66 6.40
CA ALA A 35 10.21 8.70 5.39
C ALA A 35 11.19 8.59 4.21
N ASP A 36 12.38 8.05 4.41
CA ASP A 36 13.43 7.90 3.38
C ASP A 36 13.27 6.64 2.51
N LEU A 37 12.32 5.76 2.82
CA LEU A 37 12.18 4.50 2.11
C LEU A 37 11.73 4.69 0.66
N PRO A 38 12.29 3.93 -0.32
CA PRO A 38 11.94 4.08 -1.74
C PRO A 38 10.44 3.96 -2.05
N ILE A 39 9.71 3.12 -1.31
CA ILE A 39 8.26 2.93 -1.47
C ILE A 39 7.45 4.19 -1.09
N LEU A 40 8.02 5.06 -0.25
CA LEU A 40 7.43 6.34 0.15
C LEU A 40 8.00 7.51 -0.66
N GLN A 41 8.68 7.25 -1.78
CA GLN A 41 9.27 8.27 -2.63
C GLN A 41 8.76 8.22 -4.07
N GLY A 42 8.76 9.40 -4.72
CA GLY A 42 8.47 9.55 -6.14
C GLY A 42 7.17 8.88 -6.60
N TRP A 43 7.24 8.15 -7.71
CA TRP A 43 6.08 7.49 -8.30
C TRP A 43 5.59 6.29 -7.47
N ARG A 44 6.48 5.59 -6.75
CA ARG A 44 6.11 4.44 -5.89
C ARG A 44 5.18 4.89 -4.76
N ARG A 45 5.45 6.07 -4.20
CA ARG A 45 4.57 6.71 -3.21
C ARG A 45 3.16 6.90 -3.74
N LYS A 46 3.06 7.40 -4.98
CA LYS A 46 1.77 7.71 -5.62
C LYS A 46 0.96 6.45 -5.92
N ILE A 47 1.62 5.35 -6.31
CA ILE A 47 0.94 4.11 -6.70
C ILE A 47 0.55 3.25 -5.50
N ALA A 48 1.40 3.18 -4.47
CA ALA A 48 1.14 2.33 -3.31
C ALA A 48 1.56 2.92 -1.97
N GLY A 49 2.61 3.74 -1.91
CA GLY A 49 3.14 4.23 -0.63
C GLY A 49 2.13 4.99 0.23
N ASN A 50 1.32 5.87 -0.37
CA ASN A 50 0.27 6.59 0.37
C ASN A 50 -0.78 5.64 0.97
N ASP A 51 -1.22 4.65 0.20
CA ASP A 51 -2.19 3.65 0.65
C ASP A 51 -1.61 2.78 1.78
N LEU A 52 -0.35 2.35 1.65
CA LEU A 52 0.34 1.58 2.68
C LEU A 52 0.47 2.36 3.99
N VAL A 53 0.82 3.65 3.91
CA VAL A 53 0.87 4.52 5.09
C VAL A 53 -0.51 4.67 5.72
N ALA A 54 -1.56 4.86 4.93
CA ALA A 54 -2.94 4.91 5.44
C ALA A 54 -3.36 3.61 6.13
N LEU A 55 -2.94 2.44 5.63
CA LEU A 55 -3.16 1.14 6.27
C LEU A 55 -2.44 1.05 7.63
N LEU A 56 -1.16 1.43 7.67
CA LEU A 56 -0.35 1.37 8.89
C LEU A 56 -0.87 2.32 9.97
N GLU A 57 -1.44 3.44 9.56
CA GLU A 57 -2.01 4.46 10.45
C GLU A 57 -3.50 4.20 10.77
N GLY A 58 -4.05 3.05 10.36
CA GLY A 58 -5.43 2.65 10.65
C GLY A 58 -6.51 3.50 9.95
N ARG A 59 -6.13 4.29 8.95
CA ARG A 59 -7.04 5.14 8.15
C ARG A 59 -7.61 4.43 6.92
N ALA A 60 -7.15 3.21 6.67
CA ALA A 60 -7.65 2.35 5.61
C ALA A 60 -7.64 0.90 6.08
N SER A 61 -8.37 0.05 5.37
CA SER A 61 -8.39 -1.40 5.55
C SER A 61 -8.30 -2.07 4.19
N VAL A 62 -7.85 -3.33 4.18
CA VAL A 62 -7.73 -4.12 2.97
C VAL A 62 -8.93 -5.05 2.85
N GLU A 63 -9.51 -5.12 1.66
CA GLU A 63 -10.62 -6.00 1.37
C GLU A 63 -10.41 -6.78 0.10
N ILE A 64 -11.05 -7.95 0.03
CA ILE A 64 -11.08 -8.76 -1.18
C ILE A 64 -12.38 -8.44 -1.90
N ASP A 65 -12.29 -8.04 -3.16
CA ASP A 65 -13.45 -7.96 -4.05
C ASP A 65 -13.82 -9.40 -4.48
N PRO A 66 -14.94 -9.97 -4.00
CA PRO A 66 -15.32 -11.32 -4.33
C PRO A 66 -15.68 -11.50 -5.81
N ALA A 67 -16.07 -10.43 -6.52
CA ALA A 67 -16.43 -10.50 -7.94
C ALA A 67 -15.19 -10.55 -8.85
N ARG A 68 -14.07 -9.98 -8.38
CA ARG A 68 -12.83 -9.85 -9.18
C ARG A 68 -11.67 -10.71 -8.64
N GLY A 69 -11.81 -11.26 -7.43
CA GLY A 69 -10.72 -11.96 -6.73
C GLY A 69 -9.52 -11.05 -6.42
N CYS A 70 -9.67 -9.73 -6.52
CA CYS A 70 -8.60 -8.77 -6.35
C CYS A 70 -8.69 -8.06 -5.00
N VAL A 71 -7.54 -7.58 -4.53
CA VAL A 71 -7.43 -6.94 -3.22
C VAL A 71 -7.52 -5.42 -3.38
N ARG A 72 -8.54 -4.80 -2.78
CA ARG A 72 -8.77 -3.34 -2.80
C ARG A 72 -8.53 -2.70 -1.44
N LEU A 73 -8.32 -1.39 -1.46
CA LEU A 73 -8.28 -0.55 -0.27
C LEU A 73 -9.67 0.00 0.01
N ARG A 74 -10.16 -0.13 1.25
CA ARG A 74 -11.33 0.58 1.78
C ARG A 74 -10.84 1.67 2.72
N SER A 75 -11.24 2.92 2.51
CA SER A 75 -10.97 4.00 3.46
C SER A 75 -11.85 3.84 4.70
N THR A 76 -11.30 4.02 5.91
CA THR A 76 -12.08 3.82 7.15
C THR A 76 -13.07 4.95 7.43
N ASN A 77 -13.07 6.02 6.63
CA ASN A 77 -14.06 7.10 6.67
C ASN A 77 -15.40 6.78 5.97
N ASP A 78 -15.57 5.57 5.41
CA ASP A 78 -16.78 5.17 4.67
C ASP A 78 -17.88 4.52 5.53
N THR A 79 -17.80 4.63 6.86
CA THR A 79 -18.91 4.24 7.76
C THR A 79 -19.78 5.46 8.02
N GLY A 80 -20.75 5.69 7.13
CA GLY A 80 -21.77 6.72 7.29
C GLY A 80 -22.81 6.68 6.18
N GLY A 81 -23.79 5.79 6.31
CA GLY A 81 -24.95 5.67 5.41
C GLY A 81 -25.69 4.36 5.59
#